data_AF-A0A6L5R6M3-F1
#
_entry.id   AF-A0A6L5R6M3-F1
#
_cell.length_a   1.000
_cell.length_b   1.000
_cell.length_c   1.000
_cell.angle_alpha   90.00
_cell.angle_beta   90.00
_cell.angle_gamma   90.00
#
_symmetry.space_group_name_H-M   'P 1'
#
loop_
_entity.id
_entity.type
_entity.pdbx_description
1 polymer ?
#
loop_
_entity_poly.entity_id
_entity_poly.type
_entity_poly.pdbx_seq_one_letter_code
_entity_poly.pdbx_strand_id
1 'polypeptide(L)'
;MAETKRTPARDEDSGGFTDEERAAMKERAREVRRGKKKDGAADLLEKIAELEGADRAMAERLHELITEHAPELAPRTYYGMPAWAKDGKVLCFFQPALKFKTRYATFGFNDNAMLDDGELWPTSYALMELTAAGERRIVELVTKAIG
;
A
#
# COMPACT_ATOMS: atom_id res chain seq x y z
N MET A 1 -49.82 -5.83 -49.01
CA MET A 1 -50.13 -5.00 -47.83
C MET A 1 -48.86 -4.83 -47.04
N ALA A 2 -48.51 -3.59 -46.72
CA ALA A 2 -47.28 -3.21 -46.05
C ALA A 2 -47.32 -3.53 -44.56
N GLU A 3 -46.18 -3.86 -43.96
CA GLU A 3 -45.99 -3.61 -42.53
C GLU A 3 -44.51 -3.37 -42.19
N THR A 4 -44.22 -2.09 -41.94
CA THR A 4 -42.99 -1.55 -41.34
C THR A 4 -42.96 -1.85 -39.84
N LYS A 5 -41.87 -2.44 -39.31
CA LYS A 5 -41.57 -2.41 -37.87
C LYS A 5 -40.11 -2.06 -37.58
N ARG A 6 -39.90 -0.74 -37.48
CA ARG A 6 -39.13 0.05 -36.50
C ARG A 6 -38.05 -0.68 -35.67
N THR A 7 -36.79 -0.32 -35.94
CA THR A 7 -35.61 -0.57 -35.12
C THR A 7 -35.67 0.23 -33.81
N PRO A 8 -35.40 -0.34 -32.62
CA PRO A 8 -35.13 0.47 -31.43
C PRO A 8 -33.69 0.96 -31.45
N ALA A 9 -33.52 2.18 -30.95
CA ALA A 9 -32.25 2.91 -30.86
C ALA A 9 -31.25 2.18 -29.94
N ARG A 10 -29.96 2.32 -30.26
CA ARG A 10 -28.87 2.03 -29.34
C ARG A 10 -28.87 3.12 -28.26
N ASP A 11 -29.20 2.76 -27.03
CA ASP A 11 -28.82 3.58 -25.88
C ASP A 11 -27.31 3.43 -25.68
N GLU A 12 -26.61 4.53 -25.93
CA GLU A 12 -25.22 4.75 -25.53
C GLU A 12 -25.22 4.98 -24.02
N ASP A 13 -25.11 3.91 -23.23
CA ASP A 13 -24.82 4.06 -21.81
C ASP A 13 -23.30 4.04 -21.61
N SER A 14 -22.80 5.15 -21.08
CA SER A 14 -21.40 5.49 -20.92
C SER A 14 -20.65 4.43 -20.10
N GLY A 15 -19.63 3.83 -20.73
CA GLY A 15 -18.79 2.78 -20.16
C GLY A 15 -17.90 3.23 -19.01
N GLY A 16 -18.45 3.19 -17.79
CA GLY A 16 -17.70 3.29 -16.55
C GLY A 16 -18.29 2.35 -15.49
N PHE A 17 -17.43 1.62 -14.77
CA PHE A 17 -17.86 0.75 -13.68
C PHE A 17 -18.57 1.57 -12.58
N THR A 18 -19.74 1.10 -12.19
CA THR A 18 -20.49 1.59 -11.03
C THR A 18 -19.66 1.46 -9.75
N ASP A 19 -20.00 2.21 -8.70
CA ASP A 19 -19.25 2.15 -7.43
C ASP A 19 -19.30 0.74 -6.80
N GLU A 20 -20.39 0.01 -7.01
CA GLU A 20 -20.54 -1.39 -6.57
C GLU A 20 -19.65 -2.34 -7.38
N GLU A 21 -19.52 -2.13 -8.70
CA GLU A 21 -18.60 -2.90 -9.54
C GLU A 21 -17.13 -2.61 -9.23
N ARG A 22 -16.80 -1.37 -8.83
CA ARG A 22 -15.47 -1.01 -8.32
C ARG A 22 -15.17 -1.67 -6.97
N ALA A 23 -16.14 -1.72 -6.06
CA ALA A 23 -16.00 -2.41 -4.78
C ALA A 23 -15.80 -3.92 -4.98
N ALA A 24 -16.60 -4.54 -5.84
CA ALA A 24 -16.49 -5.95 -6.20
C ALA A 24 -15.16 -6.26 -6.93
N MET A 25 -14.69 -5.38 -7.83
CA MET A 25 -13.36 -5.52 -8.44
C MET A 25 -12.24 -5.40 -7.42
N LYS A 26 -12.35 -4.49 -6.44
CA LYS A 26 -11.36 -4.32 -5.37
C LYS A 26 -11.31 -5.57 -4.48
N GLU A 27 -12.46 -6.15 -4.16
CA GLU A 27 -12.57 -7.41 -3.42
C GLU A 27 -11.98 -8.58 -4.21
N ARG A 28 -12.32 -8.73 -5.48
CA ARG A 28 -11.74 -9.74 -6.37
C ARG A 28 -10.23 -9.58 -6.58
N ALA A 29 -9.75 -8.35 -6.69
CA ALA A 29 -8.32 -8.06 -6.76
C ALA A 29 -7.59 -8.42 -5.45
N ARG A 30 -8.23 -8.20 -4.29
CA ARG A 30 -7.73 -8.66 -2.99
C ARG A 30 -7.67 -10.19 -2.91
N GLU A 31 -8.70 -10.89 -3.41
CA GLU A 31 -8.71 -12.38 -3.45
C GLU A 31 -7.64 -12.95 -4.39
N VAL A 32 -7.50 -12.41 -5.60
CA VAL A 32 -6.53 -12.87 -6.59
C VAL A 32 -5.09 -12.60 -6.15
N ARG A 33 -4.85 -11.49 -5.44
CA ARG A 33 -3.54 -11.17 -4.84
C ARG A 33 -3.14 -12.15 -3.73
N ARG A 34 -4.09 -12.66 -2.93
CA ARG A 34 -3.84 -13.67 -1.88
C ARG A 34 -3.42 -15.04 -2.45
N GLY A 35 -3.80 -15.36 -3.69
CA GLY A 35 -3.57 -16.70 -4.27
C GLY A 35 -2.30 -16.90 -5.10
N LYS A 36 -1.51 -15.85 -5.42
CA LYS A 36 -0.50 -15.93 -6.50
C LYS A 36 0.94 -15.48 -6.21
N LYS A 37 1.28 -14.97 -5.03
CA LYS A 37 2.68 -14.57 -4.73
C LYS A 37 3.35 -15.60 -3.83
N LYS A 38 4.58 -16.02 -4.18
CA LYS A 38 5.54 -16.54 -3.18
C LYS A 38 5.46 -15.62 -1.96
N ASP A 39 5.23 -16.20 -0.80
CA ASP A 39 4.50 -15.56 0.30
C ASP A 39 5.31 -14.46 1.02
N GLY A 40 5.60 -13.36 0.32
CA GLY A 40 6.29 -12.20 0.88
C GLY A 40 5.51 -11.54 2.02
N ALA A 41 4.22 -11.87 2.18
CA ALA A 41 3.43 -11.54 3.35
C ALA A 41 3.88 -12.37 4.56
N ALA A 42 3.98 -13.70 4.43
CA ALA A 42 4.51 -14.55 5.50
C ALA A 42 5.93 -14.15 5.92
N ASP A 43 6.84 -13.93 4.96
CA ASP A 43 8.22 -13.49 5.26
C ASP A 43 8.26 -12.14 6.00
N LEU A 44 7.39 -11.20 5.60
CA LEU A 44 7.29 -9.91 6.27
C LEU A 44 6.71 -10.07 7.68
N LEU A 45 5.67 -10.88 7.86
CA LEU A 45 5.03 -11.12 9.16
C LEU A 45 5.97 -11.84 10.13
N GLU A 46 6.72 -12.83 9.66
CA GLU A 46 7.80 -13.45 10.43
C GLU A 46 8.83 -12.39 10.85
N LYS A 47 9.20 -11.51 9.92
CA LYS A 47 10.17 -10.45 10.23
C LYS A 47 9.64 -9.44 11.26
N ILE A 48 8.35 -9.14 11.24
CA ILE A 48 7.70 -8.31 12.25
C ILE A 48 7.67 -9.04 13.60
N ALA A 49 7.39 -10.34 13.62
CA ALA A 49 7.35 -11.14 14.85
C ALA A 49 8.71 -11.21 15.57
N GLU A 50 9.82 -11.11 14.84
CA GLU A 50 11.17 -11.01 15.41
C GLU A 50 11.47 -9.64 16.07
N LEU A 51 10.66 -8.61 15.81
CA LEU A 51 10.85 -7.31 16.44
C LEU A 51 10.32 -7.31 17.86
N GLU A 52 10.82 -6.36 18.67
CA GLU A 52 10.45 -6.25 20.08
C GLU A 52 9.89 -4.85 20.40
N GLY A 53 9.05 -4.80 21.44
CA GLY A 53 8.53 -3.54 22.00
C GLY A 53 7.88 -2.62 20.98
N ALA A 54 8.26 -1.34 21.01
CA ALA A 54 7.67 -0.30 20.17
C ALA A 54 7.92 -0.54 18.67
N ASP A 55 9.07 -1.12 18.29
CA ASP A 55 9.37 -1.40 16.88
C ASP A 55 8.39 -2.42 16.28
N ARG A 56 8.06 -3.46 17.04
CA ARG A 56 7.08 -4.47 16.62
C ARG A 56 5.70 -3.86 16.47
N ALA A 57 5.23 -3.14 17.50
CA ALA A 57 3.90 -2.53 17.49
C ALA A 57 3.75 -1.54 16.32
N MET A 58 4.78 -0.73 16.05
CA MET A 58 4.77 0.16 14.89
C MET A 58 4.77 -0.61 13.56
N ALA A 59 5.58 -1.67 13.42
CA ALA A 59 5.63 -2.45 12.19
C ALA A 59 4.31 -3.18 11.89
N GLU A 60 3.67 -3.78 12.91
CA GLU A 60 2.34 -4.39 12.80
C GLU A 60 1.33 -3.34 12.32
N ARG A 61 1.31 -2.17 12.97
CA ARG A 61 0.36 -1.11 12.62
C ARG A 61 0.59 -0.52 11.23
N LEU A 62 1.85 -0.36 10.83
CA LEU A 62 2.20 0.07 9.47
C LEU A 62 1.72 -0.96 8.43
N HIS A 63 1.89 -2.25 8.72
CA HIS A 63 1.43 -3.30 7.82
C HIS A 63 -0.09 -3.23 7.62
N GLU A 64 -0.86 -3.09 8.70
CA GLU A 64 -2.32 -2.90 8.63
C GLU A 64 -2.71 -1.70 7.76
N LEU A 65 -2.16 -0.52 8.06
CA LEU A 65 -2.48 0.71 7.33
C LEU A 65 -2.16 0.61 5.84
N ILE A 66 -1.00 0.04 5.50
CA ILE A 66 -0.59 -0.10 4.10
C ILE A 66 -1.45 -1.13 3.37
N THR A 67 -1.80 -2.25 4.01
CA THR A 67 -2.72 -3.25 3.45
C THR A 67 -4.14 -2.71 3.25
N GLU A 68 -4.59 -1.80 4.12
CA GLU A 68 -5.89 -1.16 4.01
C GLU A 68 -5.92 -0.14 2.86
N HIS A 69 -4.97 0.81 2.87
CA HIS A 69 -5.01 2.02 2.06
C HIS A 69 -4.20 1.94 0.75
N ALA A 70 -3.24 1.04 0.63
CA ALA A 70 -2.43 0.83 -0.57
C ALA A 70 -2.26 -0.68 -0.88
N PRO A 71 -3.37 -1.42 -1.13
CA PRO A 71 -3.35 -2.88 -1.29
C PRO A 71 -2.52 -3.37 -2.49
N GLU A 72 -2.11 -2.49 -3.41
CA GLU A 72 -1.18 -2.75 -4.52
C GLU A 72 0.26 -2.89 -4.10
N LEU A 73 0.61 -2.39 -2.92
CA LEU A 73 1.93 -2.58 -2.38
C LEU A 73 2.06 -4.02 -1.85
N ALA A 74 2.99 -4.75 -2.44
CA ALA A 74 3.28 -6.13 -2.09
C ALA A 74 4.17 -6.17 -0.83
N PRO A 75 3.74 -6.80 0.27
CA PRO A 75 4.60 -7.00 1.43
C PRO A 75 5.82 -7.87 1.04
N ARG A 76 6.98 -7.53 1.59
CA ARG A 76 8.24 -8.27 1.43
C ARG A 76 9.25 -7.90 2.50
N THR A 77 10.35 -8.64 2.54
CA THR A 77 11.55 -8.21 3.27
C THR A 77 12.49 -7.39 2.38
N TYR A 78 13.20 -6.43 3.00
CA TYR A 78 14.20 -5.58 2.36
C TYR A 78 15.37 -5.35 3.33
N TYR A 79 16.55 -5.89 3.02
CA TYR A 79 17.71 -5.88 3.94
C TYR A 79 17.38 -6.35 5.37
N GLY A 80 16.48 -7.33 5.49
CA GLY A 80 15.99 -7.82 6.77
C GLY A 80 15.09 -6.84 7.51
N MET A 81 14.39 -5.95 6.82
CA MET A 81 13.39 -5.04 7.36
C MET A 81 12.03 -5.27 6.68
N PRO A 82 10.91 -4.97 7.35
CA PRO A 82 9.60 -4.90 6.70
C PRO A 82 9.59 -3.84 5.60
N ALA A 83 9.05 -4.19 4.43
CA ALA A 83 8.95 -3.29 3.29
C ALA A 83 7.76 -3.64 2.39
N TRP A 84 7.38 -2.67 1.55
CA TRP A 84 6.26 -2.82 0.63
C TRP A 84 6.65 -2.35 -0.76
N ALA A 85 6.36 -3.19 -1.77
CA ALA A 85 6.82 -3.00 -3.13
C ALA A 85 5.70 -2.71 -4.11
N LYS A 86 5.91 -1.70 -4.96
CA LYS A 86 5.10 -1.45 -6.15
C LYS A 86 5.81 -2.06 -7.36
N ASP A 87 5.11 -2.88 -8.13
CA ASP A 87 5.63 -3.47 -9.37
C ASP A 87 7.00 -4.18 -9.21
N GLY A 88 7.18 -4.86 -8.07
CA GLY A 88 8.39 -5.63 -7.74
C GLY A 88 9.54 -4.81 -7.14
N LYS A 89 9.46 -3.48 -7.11
CA LYS A 89 10.46 -2.59 -6.49
C LYS A 89 9.97 -2.10 -5.14
N VAL A 90 10.81 -2.16 -4.11
CA VAL A 90 10.49 -1.63 -2.77
C VAL A 90 10.21 -0.15 -2.90
N LEU A 91 9.00 0.29 -2.55
CA LEU A 91 8.57 1.68 -2.59
C LEU A 91 8.72 2.35 -1.23
N CYS A 92 8.33 1.66 -0.15
CA CYS A 92 8.53 2.12 1.23
C CYS A 92 8.99 0.98 2.15
N PHE A 93 9.61 1.34 3.28
CA PHE A 93 10.19 0.41 4.24
C PHE A 93 10.15 0.95 5.67
N PHE A 94 10.22 0.05 6.64
CA PHE A 94 10.32 0.38 8.06
C PHE A 94 11.66 -0.11 8.62
N GLN A 95 12.51 0.81 9.08
CA GLN A 95 13.76 0.52 9.76
C GLN A 95 13.54 0.53 11.29
N PRO A 96 13.61 -0.63 11.97
CA PRO A 96 13.44 -0.72 13.43
C PRO A 96 14.60 -0.04 14.17
N ALA A 97 14.28 0.72 15.22
CA ALA A 97 15.27 1.44 16.02
C ALA A 97 16.24 0.50 16.73
N LEU A 98 15.70 -0.51 17.43
CA LEU A 98 16.43 -1.42 18.30
C LEU A 98 17.40 -2.29 17.49
N LYS A 99 16.94 -2.83 16.38
CA LYS A 99 17.76 -3.65 15.48
C LYS A 99 18.99 -2.88 14.96
N PHE A 100 18.79 -1.62 14.58
CA PHE A 100 19.83 -0.78 13.98
C PHE A 100 20.55 0.12 15.00
N LYS A 101 20.21 0.01 16.29
CA LYS A 101 20.79 0.82 17.38
C LYS A 101 20.71 2.33 17.10
N THR A 102 19.56 2.76 16.60
CA THR A 102 19.30 4.17 16.28
C THR A 102 18.39 4.81 17.33
N ARG A 103 18.36 6.15 17.37
CA ARG A 103 17.57 6.91 18.36
C ARG A 103 16.05 6.73 18.18
N TYR A 104 15.60 6.44 16.96
CA TYR A 104 14.20 6.32 16.58
C TYR A 104 14.08 5.36 15.40
N ALA A 105 12.89 4.80 15.20
CA ALA A 105 12.60 4.01 14.01
C ALA A 105 12.44 4.93 12.81
N THR A 106 12.60 4.42 11.59
CA THR A 106 12.48 5.25 10.38
C THR A 106 11.49 4.61 9.42
N PHE A 107 10.53 5.40 8.93
CA PHE A 107 9.72 5.04 7.77
C PHE A 107 10.23 5.78 6.54
N GLY A 108 10.69 5.04 5.55
CA GLY A 108 11.39 5.57 4.39
C GLY A 108 10.74 5.19 3.06
N PHE A 109 11.05 5.98 2.03
CA PHE A 109 10.62 5.82 0.65
C PHE A 109 11.84 5.75 -0.27
N ASN A 110 11.76 4.92 -1.30
CA ASN A 110 12.79 4.83 -2.35
C ASN A 110 12.47 5.77 -3.53
N ASP A 111 13.40 5.85 -4.48
CA ASP A 111 13.37 6.73 -5.66
C ASP A 111 12.18 6.49 -6.62
N ASN A 112 11.48 5.37 -6.48
CA ASN A 112 10.27 5.05 -7.24
C ASN A 112 8.97 5.53 -6.57
N ALA A 113 9.04 6.26 -5.47
CA ALA A 113 7.89 6.90 -4.81
C ALA A 113 7.57 8.26 -5.43
N MET A 114 6.30 8.51 -5.75
CA MET A 114 5.83 9.78 -6.33
C MET A 114 5.63 10.89 -5.28
N LEU A 115 6.68 11.13 -4.49
CA LEU A 115 6.72 12.17 -3.45
C LEU A 115 7.43 13.44 -3.91
N ASP A 116 7.86 13.51 -5.18
CA ASP A 116 8.59 14.62 -5.77
C ASP A 116 7.76 15.91 -5.70
N ASP A 117 8.08 16.75 -4.72
CA ASP A 117 7.35 17.97 -4.38
C ASP A 117 8.33 19.15 -4.31
N GLY A 118 8.45 19.88 -5.43
CA GLY A 118 9.38 21.00 -5.57
C GLY A 118 10.83 20.56 -5.79
N GLU A 119 11.78 21.37 -5.31
CA GLU A 119 13.23 21.14 -5.47
C GLU A 119 13.83 20.22 -4.38
N LEU A 120 13.13 20.09 -3.24
CA LEU A 120 13.56 19.32 -2.09
C LEU A 120 12.33 18.79 -1.34
N TRP A 121 12.29 17.47 -1.12
CA TRP A 121 11.22 16.82 -0.36
C TRP A 121 11.77 15.75 0.59
N PRO A 122 11.06 15.44 1.69
CA PRO A 122 11.48 14.39 2.60
C PRO A 122 11.23 13.01 2.01
N THR A 123 12.25 12.14 2.08
CA THR A 123 12.19 10.73 1.66
C THR A 123 12.15 9.76 2.84
N SER A 124 12.33 10.25 4.06
CA SER A 124 12.27 9.44 5.28
C SER A 124 11.81 10.26 6.47
N TYR A 125 11.15 9.58 7.41
CA TYR A 125 10.52 10.19 8.58
C TYR A 125 10.92 9.41 9.84
N ALA A 126 11.35 10.13 10.86
CA ALA A 126 11.63 9.60 12.18
C ALA A 126 10.34 9.24 12.92
N LEU A 127 10.29 8.07 13.54
CA LEU A 127 9.18 7.54 14.33
C LEU A 127 9.68 7.18 15.73
N MET A 128 9.27 7.97 16.72
CA MET A 128 9.43 7.59 18.14
C MET A 128 8.24 6.75 18.62
N GLU A 129 7.06 7.08 18.13
CA GLU A 129 5.79 6.40 18.37
C GLU A 129 4.88 6.62 17.16
N LEU A 130 3.85 5.79 17.02
CA LEU A 130 2.86 5.92 15.97
C LEU A 130 1.52 6.32 16.57
N THR A 131 1.28 7.63 16.66
CA THR A 131 0.01 8.22 17.12
C THR A 131 -1.00 8.29 15.99
N ALA A 132 -2.28 8.53 16.30
CA ALA A 132 -3.32 8.72 15.28
C ALA A 132 -3.00 9.81 14.24
N ALA A 133 -2.28 10.87 14.64
CA ALA A 133 -1.82 11.89 13.70
C ALA A 133 -0.70 11.36 12.78
N GLY A 134 0.23 10.59 13.35
CA GLY A 134 1.27 9.90 12.58
C GLY A 134 0.68 8.90 11.59
N GLU A 135 -0.30 8.10 12.01
CA GLU A 135 -1.00 7.16 11.13
C GLU A 135 -1.65 7.84 9.92
N ARG A 136 -2.43 8.91 10.16
CA ARG A 136 -3.02 9.71 9.07
C ARG A 136 -1.96 10.23 8.11
N ARG A 137 -0.86 10.75 8.65
CA ARG A 137 0.24 11.27 7.82
C ARG A 137 0.90 10.17 6.98
N ILE A 138 1.07 8.97 7.54
CA ILE A 138 1.62 7.82 6.81
C ILE A 138 0.68 7.39 5.70
N VAL A 139 -0.63 7.32 5.96
CA VAL A 139 -1.62 7.00 4.92
C VAL A 139 -1.55 8.01 3.78
N GLU A 140 -1.56 9.32 4.08
CA GLU A 140 -1.41 10.37 3.05
C GLU A 140 -0.14 10.19 2.22
N LEU A 141 0.99 9.95 2.88
CA LEU A 141 2.29 9.79 2.20
C LEU A 141 2.33 8.54 1.34
N VAL A 142 1.83 7.40 1.84
CA VAL A 142 1.79 6.15 1.08
C VAL A 142 0.86 6.29 -0.12
N THR A 143 -0.33 6.89 0.04
CA THR A 143 -1.27 7.14 -1.05
C THR A 143 -0.71 8.12 -2.08
N LYS A 144 0.06 9.14 -1.68
CA LYS A 144 0.75 10.01 -2.64
C LYS A 144 1.89 9.26 -3.35
N ALA A 145 2.66 8.48 -2.61
CA ALA A 145 3.85 7.79 -3.12
C ALA A 145 3.54 6.75 -4.20
N ILE A 146 2.36 6.11 -4.14
CA ILE A 146 1.92 5.18 -5.18
C ILE A 146 1.51 5.88 -6.47
N GLY A 147 1.23 7.18 -6.49
CA GLY A 147 0.74 7.90 -7.67
C GLY A 147 -0.75 7.73 -7.92
#